data_AF-A0A9Q4ADD6-F1
#
_entry.id   AF-A0A9Q4ADD6-F1
#
_cell.length_a   1.000
_cell.length_b   1.000
_cell.length_c   1.000
_cell.angle_alpha   90.00
_cell.angle_beta   90.00
_cell.angle_gamma   90.00
#
_symmetry.space_group_name_H-M   'P 1'
#
loop_
_entity.id
_entity.type
_entity.pdbx_description
1 polymer ?
#
loop_
_entity_poly.entity_id
_entity_poly.type
_entity_poly.pdbx_seq_one_letter_code
_entity_poly.pdbx_strand_id
1 'polypeptide(L)' 'MSKLFDNHPLVVDKEIATTLGLNEAIILQQVHYWLEINKKHKRNCHKGRYWTYNTIEEWREEFPFWSTSTV' A
#
# COMPACT_ATOMS: atom_id res chain seq x y z
N MET A 1 -19.57 11.75 -14.09
CA MET A 1 -18.53 10.92 -13.45
C MET A 1 -19.01 10.54 -12.07
N SER A 2 -19.31 9.25 -11.89
CA SER A 2 -19.68 8.68 -10.60
C SER A 2 -18.55 8.92 -9.60
N LYS A 3 -18.83 9.58 -8.47
CA LYS A 3 -17.92 9.75 -7.32
C LYS A 3 -17.91 8.49 -6.42
N LEU A 4 -18.43 7.37 -6.92
CA LEU A 4 -18.51 6.12 -6.17
C LEU A 4 -17.22 5.34 -6.36
N PHE A 5 -16.74 4.74 -5.28
CA PHE A 5 -15.51 3.97 -5.27
C PHE A 5 -15.76 2.56 -5.81
N ASP A 6 -15.70 2.40 -7.13
CA ASP A 6 -15.65 1.07 -7.76
C ASP A 6 -14.29 0.38 -7.49
N ASN A 7 -13.27 1.17 -7.11
CA ASN A 7 -11.92 0.73 -6.77
C ASN A 7 -11.62 0.94 -5.28
N HIS A 8 -10.67 0.19 -4.72
CA HIS A 8 -10.26 0.32 -3.32
C HIS A 8 -9.60 1.70 -3.09
N PRO A 9 -10.18 2.59 -2.26
CA PRO A 9 -9.60 3.92 -2.04
C PRO A 9 -8.32 3.82 -1.21
N LEU A 10 -7.42 4.78 -1.44
CA LEU A 10 -6.30 4.99 -0.53
C LEU A 10 -6.83 5.56 0.79
N VAL A 11 -6.63 4.81 1.88
CA VAL A 11 -6.98 5.23 3.24
C VAL A 11 -5.71 5.69 3.92
N VAL A 12 -5.79 6.72 4.76
CA VAL A 12 -4.66 7.19 5.56
C VAL A 12 -5.13 7.42 6.98
N ASP A 13 -4.48 6.76 7.93
CA ASP A 13 -4.73 7.01 9.34
C ASP A 13 -4.04 8.31 9.79
N LYS A 14 -4.79 9.14 10.52
CA LYS A 14 -4.32 10.47 10.94
C LYS A 14 -3.24 10.38 12.01
N GLU A 15 -3.32 9.42 12.92
CA GLU A 15 -2.34 9.27 14.00
C GLU A 15 -1.01 8.77 13.43
N ILE A 16 -1.06 7.81 12.50
CA ILE A 16 0.12 7.31 11.79
C ILE A 16 0.75 8.44 10.97
N ALA A 17 -0.04 9.19 10.19
CA ALA A 17 0.49 10.31 9.39
C ALA A 17 1.08 11.43 10.25
N THR A 18 0.52 11.68 11.44
CA THR A 18 1.07 12.65 12.40
C THR A 18 2.38 12.17 13.00
N THR A 19 2.54 10.86 13.21
CA THR A 19 3.71 10.27 13.86
C THR A 19 4.86 10.04 12.89
N LEU A 20 4.58 9.62 11.66
CA LEU A 20 5.59 9.18 10.69
C LEU A 20 5.79 10.15 9.52
N GLY A 21 4.79 10.99 9.22
CA GLY A 21 4.70 11.76 7.97
C GLY A 21 3.66 11.17 7.02
N LEU A 22 3.17 12.02 6.10
CA LEU A 22 2.06 11.68 5.21
C LEU A 22 2.45 10.59 4.20
N ASN A 23 3.61 10.71 3.56
CA ASN A 23 4.04 9.78 2.53
C ASN A 23 4.35 8.40 3.13
N GLU A 24 5.00 8.40 4.29
CA GLU A 24 5.34 7.23 5.07
C GLU A 24 4.08 6.47 5.49
N ALA A 25 3.06 7.18 5.96
CA ALA A 25 1.78 6.59 6.33
C ALA A 25 1.04 5.98 5.13
N ILE A 26 1.09 6.65 3.97
CA ILE A 26 0.49 6.15 2.72
C ILE A 26 1.16 4.84 2.27
N ILE A 27 2.49 4.79 2.21
CA ILE A 27 3.23 3.58 1.83
C ILE A 27 2.92 2.45 2.82
N LEU A 28 2.96 2.73 4.11
CA LEU A 28 2.71 1.72 5.15
C LEU A 28 1.31 1.12 5.03
N GLN A 29 0.29 1.95 4.76
CA GLN A 29 -1.06 1.47 4.54
C GLN A 29 -1.16 0.56 3.30
N GLN A 30 -0.47 0.91 2.21
CA GLN A 30 -0.50 0.09 0.99
C GLN A 30 0.23 -1.25 1.18
N VAL A 31 1.34 -1.26 1.91
CA VAL A 31 2.00 -2.50 2.33
C VAL A 31 1.05 -3.37 3.14
N HIS A 32 0.33 -2.77 4.11
CA HIS A 32 -0.67 -3.49 4.90
C HIS A 32 -1.79 -4.09 4.04
N TYR A 33 -2.33 -3.33 3.08
CA TYR A 33 -3.32 -3.82 2.12
C TYR A 33 -2.82 -5.07 1.38
N TRP A 34 -1.61 -5.03 0.82
CA TRP A 34 -1.04 -6.16 0.09
C TRP A 34 -0.77 -7.38 0.98
N LEU A 35 -0.38 -7.17 2.25
CA LEU A 35 -0.24 -8.26 3.21
C LEU A 35 -1.58 -8.96 3.49
N GLU A 36 -2.67 -8.21 3.64
CA GLU A 36 -4.00 -8.80 3.85
C GLU A 36 -4.52 -9.51 2.60
N ILE A 37 -4.27 -8.98 1.40
CA ILE A 37 -4.55 -9.66 0.13
C ILE A 37 -3.76 -10.98 0.04
N ASN A 38 -2.44 -10.95 0.29
CA ASN A 38 -1.60 -12.15 0.24
C ASN A 38 -2.04 -13.19 1.28
N LYS A 39 -2.44 -12.75 2.47
CA LYS A 39 -3.02 -13.60 3.52
C LYS A 39 -4.32 -14.25 3.08
N LYS A 40 -5.27 -13.46 2.56
CA LYS A 40 -6.57 -13.93 2.05
C LYS A 40 -6.41 -14.97 0.93
N HIS A 41 -5.46 -14.75 0.03
CA HIS A 41 -5.18 -15.63 -1.11
C HIS A 41 -4.15 -16.72 -0.82
N LYS A 42 -3.62 -16.79 0.42
CA LYS A 42 -2.54 -17.72 0.83
C LYS A 42 -1.30 -17.66 -0.07
N ARG A 43 -0.97 -16.48 -0.61
CA ARG A 43 0.22 -16.23 -1.44
C ARG A 43 1.36 -15.68 -0.59
N ASN A 44 2.61 -15.88 -1.02
CA ASN A 44 3.80 -15.30 -0.39
C ASN A 44 3.93 -15.60 1.12
N CYS A 45 3.45 -16.76 1.56
CA CYS A 45 3.61 -17.22 2.93
C CYS A 45 4.97 -17.90 3.10
N HIS A 46 5.81 -17.35 3.97
CA HIS A 46 7.11 -17.90 4.32
C HIS A 46 7.26 -17.98 5.84
N LYS A 47 7.49 -19.19 6.37
CA LYS A 47 7.63 -19.46 7.82
C LYS A 47 6.48 -18.88 8.65
N GLY A 48 5.24 -19.02 8.18
CA GLY A 48 4.04 -18.54 8.87
C GLY A 48 3.83 -17.02 8.81
N ARG A 49 4.63 -16.28 8.03
CA ARG A 49 4.46 -14.84 7.79
C ARG A 49 4.16 -14.56 6.33
N TYR A 50 3.33 -13.57 6.08
CA TYR A 50 3.01 -13.09 4.74
C TYR A 50 3.92 -11.94 4.36
N TRP A 51 4.30 -11.89 3.08
CA TRP A 51 5.19 -10.87 2.53
C TRP A 51 4.59 -10.26 1.28
N THR A 52 4.91 -8.99 1.03
CA THR A 52 4.71 -8.34 -0.25
C THR A 52 6.06 -7.82 -0.75
N TYR A 53 6.26 -7.82 -2.05
CA TYR A 53 7.47 -7.34 -2.70
C TYR A 53 7.06 -6.81 -4.06
N ASN A 54 7.61 -5.65 -4.42
CA ASN A 54 7.45 -5.00 -5.71
C ASN A 54 8.77 -4.29 -6.01
N THR A 55 9.10 -4.10 -7.29
CA THR A 55 10.13 -3.16 -7.73
C THR A 55 9.70 -1.71 -7.44
N ILE A 56 10.63 -0.76 -7.51
CA ILE A 56 10.29 0.67 -7.35
C ILE A 56 9.34 1.12 -8.47
N GLU A 57 9.51 0.58 -9.68
CA GLU A 57 8.62 0.85 -10.81
C GLU A 57 7.21 0.32 -10.55
N GLU A 58 7.07 -0.91 -10.05
CA GLU A 58 5.78 -1.51 -9.69
C GLU A 58 5.10 -0.73 -8.55
N TRP A 59 5.84 -0.29 -7.54
CA TRP A 59 5.29 0.56 -6.49
C TRP A 59 4.84 1.93 -7.01
N ARG A 60 5.53 2.49 -8.01
CA ARG A 60 5.09 3.75 -8.64
C ARG A 60 3.78 3.59 -9.40
N GLU A 61 3.43 2.41 -9.91
CA GLU A 61 2.13 2.18 -10.54
C GLU A 61 0.97 2.32 -9.53
N GLU A 62 1.19 1.95 -8.27
CA GLU A 62 0.23 2.14 -7.17
C GLU A 62 0.11 3.62 -6.75
N PHE A 63 1.18 4.39 -6.94
CA PHE A 63 1.26 5.81 -6.59
C PHE A 63 1.64 6.67 -7.81
N PRO A 64 0.77 6.77 -8.84
CA PRO A 64 1.10 7.43 -10.10
C PRO A 64 1.33 8.95 -9.94
N PHE A 65 0.98 9.50 -8.78
CA PHE A 65 1.21 10.89 -8.40
C PHE A 65 2.60 11.15 -7.77
N TRP A 66 3.40 10.10 -7.56
CA TRP A 66 4.77 10.19 -7.04
C TRP A 66 5.82 9.85 -8.11
N SER A 67 7.03 10.39 -7.91
CA SER A 67 8.21 9.98 -8.67
C SER A 67 8.78 8.66 -8.13
N THR A 68 9.60 7.97 -8.92
CA THR A 68 10.36 6.80 -8.45
C THR A 68 11.32 7.13 -7.31
N SER A 69 11.73 8.40 -7.15
CA SER A 69 12.58 8.83 -6.05
C SER A 69 11.82 9.08 -4.74
N THR A 70 10.49 9.14 -4.81
CA THR A 70 9.61 9.37 -3.65
C THR A 70 9.10 8.04 -3.08
N VAL A 71 8.90 7.07 -3.96
CA VAL A 71 8.46 5.70 -3.66
C VAL A 71 9.60 4.86 -3.10
#